data_AF-A0A3A4JJD1-F1
#
_entry.id   AF-A0A3A4JJD1-F1
#
_cell.length_a   1.000
_cell.length_b   1.000
_cell.length_c   1.000
_cell.angle_alpha   90.00
_cell.angle_beta   90.00
_cell.angle_gamma   90.00
#
_symmetry.space_group_name_H-M   'P 1'
#
loop_
_entity.id
_entity.type
_entity.pdbx_description
1 polymer ?
#
loop_
_entity_poly.entity_id
_entity_poly.type
_entity_poly.pdbx_seq_one_letter_code
_entity_poly.pdbx_strand_id
1 'polypeptide(L)'
;MTEQEHKIQAIAWYHRKELGIPRAMLETIKQALLDPRRFWACLEIERPASEPFLFYILVTLAANALGLFFDMFFQSQMVWPAYFFVVLFILPILVAIGFYLLAALLYVFILFFKGRARFKELLTIVAYAGAANVFYIIPVWGPLLAAVGTGVLYALGLMRFFQLKAWKAVVIVVLLFALLFTMLAISINGIQQFTENKMRVNETLAESTLKSIALSIEKFSQEHAGTYPKDELEMRYAQPAYLDRAYNNENIQGYAFALNLSDSGYEILTAPMECGVTGFEVYRIKTGGLLEQGNCTSVKPK
;
A
#
# COMPACT_ATOMS: atom_id res chain seq x y z
N MET A 1 49.08 -0.59 25.58
CA MET A 1 47.73 -0.62 24.99
C MET A 1 46.95 0.49 25.67
N THR A 2 46.90 1.66 25.02
CA THR A 2 46.52 2.94 25.61
C THR A 2 45.00 3.15 25.57
N GLU A 3 44.46 3.88 26.53
CA GLU A 3 43.03 4.18 26.74
C GLU A 3 42.26 4.68 25.49
N GLN A 4 42.98 5.27 24.52
CA GLN A 4 42.45 5.65 23.20
C GLN A 4 42.15 4.46 22.26
N GLU A 5 42.88 3.34 22.34
CA GLU A 5 42.60 2.14 21.53
C GLU A 5 41.31 1.45 22.00
N HIS A 6 40.96 1.54 23.28
CA HIS A 6 39.70 1.03 23.82
C HIS A 6 38.49 1.87 23.33
N LYS A 7 38.68 3.18 23.12
CA LYS A 7 37.65 4.08 22.54
C LYS A 7 37.39 3.81 21.05
N ILE A 8 38.31 3.18 20.33
CA ILE A 8 38.18 2.84 18.89
C ILE A 8 37.36 1.55 18.68
N GLN A 9 37.10 0.76 19.73
CA GLN A 9 36.43 -0.54 19.63
C GLN A 9 34.94 -0.54 19.98
N ALA A 10 34.40 0.60 20.40
CA ALA A 10 32.99 0.75 20.75
C ALA A 10 32.18 1.25 19.55
N ILE A 11 30.91 0.87 19.50
CA ILE A 11 29.99 1.24 18.41
C ILE A 11 29.83 2.77 18.37
N ALA A 12 29.96 3.34 17.17
CA ALA A 12 29.95 4.79 16.99
C ALA A 12 28.67 5.47 17.52
N TRP A 13 27.52 4.79 17.42
CA TRP A 13 26.23 5.26 17.93
C TRP A 13 26.23 5.59 19.43
N TYR A 14 27.02 4.87 20.22
CA TYR A 14 27.15 5.13 21.65
C TYR A 14 27.87 6.43 21.96
N HIS A 15 28.69 6.91 21.02
CA HIS A 15 29.43 8.16 21.11
C HIS A 15 28.77 9.30 20.34
N ARG A 16 27.46 9.21 20.03
CA ARG A 16 26.72 10.24 19.28
C ARG A 16 26.74 11.64 19.92
N LYS A 17 26.95 11.74 21.23
CA LYS A 17 27.13 13.02 21.93
C LYS A 17 28.47 13.69 21.60
N GLU A 18 29.52 12.90 21.35
CA GLU A 18 30.86 13.36 21.01
C GLU A 18 31.03 13.56 19.49
N LEU A 19 30.49 12.63 18.69
CA LEU A 19 30.64 12.62 17.22
C LEU A 19 29.57 13.43 16.47
N GLY A 20 28.46 13.75 17.13
CA GLY A 20 27.24 14.24 16.49
C GLY A 20 26.38 13.12 15.90
N ILE A 21 25.08 13.36 15.78
CA ILE A 21 24.10 12.34 15.36
C ILE A 21 24.37 11.82 13.94
N PRO A 22 24.55 12.65 12.89
CA PRO A 22 24.70 12.16 11.53
C PRO A 22 25.97 11.33 11.35
N ARG A 23 27.09 11.79 11.92
CA ARG A 23 28.37 11.09 11.83
C ARG A 23 28.34 9.77 12.58
N ALA A 24 27.82 9.74 13.81
CA ALA A 24 27.68 8.51 14.57
C ALA A 24 26.77 7.49 13.87
N MET A 25 25.68 7.95 13.24
CA MET A 25 24.77 7.11 12.46
C MET A 25 25.49 6.49 11.25
N LEU A 26 26.15 7.31 10.42
CA LEU A 26 26.86 6.84 9.23
C LEU A 26 27.99 5.86 9.57
N GLU A 27 28.78 6.15 10.60
CA GLU A 27 29.85 5.24 11.03
C GLU A 27 29.28 3.93 11.58
N THR A 28 28.14 3.96 12.28
CA THR A 28 27.48 2.73 12.75
C THR A 28 26.93 1.90 11.59
N ILE A 29 26.35 2.55 10.58
CA ILE A 29 25.89 1.88 9.35
C ILE A 29 27.08 1.20 8.65
N LYS A 30 28.21 1.90 8.49
CA LYS A 30 29.42 1.34 7.89
C LYS A 30 29.95 0.15 8.69
N GLN A 31 30.05 0.28 10.02
CA GLN A 31 30.50 -0.80 10.90
C GLN A 31 29.60 -2.03 10.77
N ALA A 32 28.28 -1.84 10.80
CA ALA A 32 27.31 -2.92 10.68
C ALA A 32 27.39 -3.59 9.30
N LEU A 33 27.46 -2.84 8.20
CA LEU A 33 27.39 -3.41 6.85
C LEU A 33 28.71 -3.95 6.32
N LEU A 34 29.85 -3.32 6.65
CA LEU A 34 31.16 -3.70 6.09
C LEU A 34 31.88 -4.75 6.92
N ASP A 35 31.73 -4.73 8.24
CA ASP A 35 32.31 -5.73 9.14
C ASP A 35 31.28 -6.19 10.19
N PRO A 36 30.21 -6.89 9.75
CA PRO A 36 29.10 -7.25 10.61
C PRO A 36 29.55 -8.17 11.76
N ARG A 37 30.54 -9.05 11.52
CA ARG A 37 31.02 -9.99 12.55
C ARG A 37 31.68 -9.25 13.70
N ARG A 38 32.57 -8.30 13.39
CA ARG A 38 33.21 -7.47 14.41
C ARG A 38 32.20 -6.56 15.10
N PHE A 39 31.28 -5.98 14.34
CA PHE A 39 30.20 -5.16 14.90
C PHE A 39 29.42 -5.90 15.99
N TRP A 40 28.92 -7.11 15.69
CA TRP A 40 28.19 -7.92 16.68
C TRP A 40 29.06 -8.42 17.83
N ALA A 41 30.38 -8.57 17.63
CA ALA A 41 31.30 -8.94 18.70
C ALA A 41 31.51 -7.82 19.73
N CYS A 42 31.45 -6.56 19.29
CA CYS A 42 31.65 -5.37 20.11
C CYS A 42 30.35 -4.77 20.69
N LEU A 43 29.19 -5.34 20.36
CA LEU A 43 27.89 -4.80 20.76
C LEU A 43 27.53 -5.15 22.22
N GLU A 44 27.30 -4.12 23.03
CA GLU A 44 26.85 -4.21 24.43
C GLU A 44 25.31 -4.24 24.53
N ILE A 45 24.72 -5.34 24.99
CA ILE A 45 23.25 -5.46 25.08
C ILE A 45 22.66 -4.89 26.38
N GLU A 46 23.49 -4.59 27.38
CA GLU A 46 23.00 -4.15 28.70
C GLU A 46 22.36 -2.76 28.66
N ARG A 47 22.66 -1.98 27.61
CA ARG A 47 22.12 -0.63 27.40
C ARG A 47 20.58 -0.60 27.26
N PRO A 48 19.93 0.54 27.56
CA PRO A 48 18.49 0.65 27.46
C PRO A 48 18.03 0.48 25.99
N ALA A 49 16.90 -0.19 25.80
CA ALA A 49 16.35 -0.49 24.46
C ALA A 49 15.95 0.76 23.65
N SER A 50 15.85 1.92 24.30
CA SER A 50 15.60 3.20 23.65
C SER A 50 16.76 3.67 22.76
N GLU A 51 18.02 3.31 23.08
CA GLU A 51 19.15 3.75 22.24
C GLU A 51 19.18 3.06 20.87
N PRO A 52 19.05 1.72 20.76
CA PRO A 52 18.93 1.07 19.46
C PRO A 52 17.66 1.49 18.73
N PHE A 53 16.53 1.64 19.43
CA PHE A 53 15.27 2.09 18.82
C PHE A 53 15.41 3.45 18.12
N LEU A 54 16.07 4.42 18.77
CA LEU A 54 16.32 5.73 18.18
C LEU A 54 17.18 5.62 16.91
N PHE A 55 18.22 4.77 16.92
CA PHE A 55 19.02 4.50 15.73
C PHE A 55 18.16 3.96 14.59
N TYR A 56 17.36 2.94 14.86
CA TYR A 56 16.50 2.30 13.87
C TYR A 56 15.53 3.29 13.22
N ILE A 57 14.84 4.09 14.02
CA ILE A 57 13.90 5.09 13.53
C ILE A 57 14.61 6.11 12.65
N LEU A 58 15.73 6.66 13.11
CA LEU A 58 16.43 7.71 12.36
C LEU A 58 16.95 7.19 11.02
N VAL A 59 17.57 6.01 11.00
CA VAL A 59 18.06 5.40 9.75
C VAL A 59 16.91 5.11 8.81
N THR A 60 15.83 4.50 9.31
CA THR A 60 14.69 4.10 8.48
C THR A 60 13.97 5.31 7.91
N LEU A 61 13.70 6.34 8.72
CA LEU A 61 13.05 7.56 8.26
C LEU A 61 13.93 8.34 7.29
N ALA A 62 15.23 8.48 7.58
CA ALA A 62 16.15 9.17 6.69
C ALA A 62 16.25 8.47 5.33
N ALA A 63 16.35 7.14 5.31
CA ALA A 63 16.42 6.36 4.07
C ALA A 63 15.12 6.46 3.26
N ASN A 64 13.95 6.38 3.90
CA ASN A 64 12.67 6.53 3.23
C ASN A 64 12.45 7.96 2.71
N ALA A 65 12.77 8.99 3.50
CA ALA A 65 12.65 10.39 3.06
C ALA A 65 13.54 10.69 1.85
N LEU A 66 14.78 10.18 1.85
CA LEU A 66 15.69 10.29 0.71
C LEU A 66 15.18 9.49 -0.49
N GLY A 67 14.73 8.24 -0.30
CA GLY A 67 14.16 7.43 -1.37
C GLY A 67 12.98 8.12 -2.07
N LEU A 68 12.06 8.72 -1.31
CA LEU A 68 10.94 9.49 -1.84
C LEU A 68 11.39 10.72 -2.64
N PHE A 69 12.43 11.41 -2.17
CA PHE A 69 13.02 12.51 -2.91
C PHE A 69 13.58 12.05 -4.27
N PHE A 70 14.27 10.91 -4.30
CA PHE A 70 14.75 10.31 -5.54
C PHE A 70 13.61 9.91 -6.48
N ASP A 71 12.56 9.26 -5.97
CA ASP A 71 11.40 8.89 -6.78
C ASP A 71 10.70 10.10 -7.39
N MET A 72 10.53 11.18 -6.62
CA MET A 72 9.97 12.44 -7.12
C MET A 72 10.82 13.03 -8.25
N PHE A 73 12.15 13.00 -8.09
CA PHE A 73 13.07 13.56 -9.08
C PHE A 73 13.16 12.74 -10.36
N PHE A 74 13.20 11.41 -10.26
CA PHE A 74 13.44 10.53 -11.42
C PHE A 74 12.18 10.01 -12.09
N GLN A 75 11.06 9.85 -11.36
CA GLN A 75 9.84 9.27 -11.92
C GLN A 75 8.81 10.32 -12.37
N SER A 76 9.10 11.63 -12.22
CA SER A 76 8.19 12.75 -12.56
C SER A 76 6.79 12.65 -11.95
N GLN A 77 6.64 11.84 -10.89
CA GLN A 77 5.38 11.63 -10.20
C GLN A 77 5.05 12.88 -9.39
N MET A 78 3.91 13.53 -9.67
CA MET A 78 3.40 14.59 -8.80
C MET A 78 2.98 13.94 -7.48
N VAL A 79 3.79 14.15 -6.43
CA VAL A 79 3.46 13.66 -5.10
C VAL A 79 2.32 14.51 -4.57
N TRP A 80 1.14 13.90 -4.41
CA TRP A 80 -0.05 14.60 -3.93
C TRP A 80 0.23 15.15 -2.52
N PRO A 81 -0.13 16.41 -2.19
CA PRO A 81 0.16 17.00 -0.88
C PRO A 81 -0.27 16.11 0.30
N ALA A 82 -1.42 15.43 0.17
CA ALA A 82 -1.90 14.45 1.15
C ALA A 82 -0.92 13.29 1.40
N TYR A 83 -0.25 12.78 0.37
CA TYR A 83 0.76 11.72 0.51
C TYR A 83 1.96 12.22 1.32
N PHE A 84 2.42 13.45 1.07
CA PHE A 84 3.51 14.05 1.84
C PHE A 84 3.15 14.16 3.33
N PHE A 85 1.92 14.55 3.67
CA PHE A 85 1.44 14.57 5.06
C PHE A 85 1.43 13.18 5.71
N VAL A 86 0.96 12.16 4.99
CA VAL A 86 0.98 10.76 5.49
C VAL A 86 2.41 10.32 5.79
N VAL A 87 3.35 10.59 4.88
CA VAL A 87 4.77 10.25 5.07
C VAL A 87 5.36 10.98 6.28
N LEU A 88 5.07 12.27 6.45
CA LEU A 88 5.68 13.06 7.51
C LEU A 88 5.18 12.67 8.91
N PHE A 89 3.88 12.40 9.05
CA PHE A 89 3.25 12.21 10.36
C PHE A 89 2.92 10.76 10.70
N ILE A 90 2.46 9.98 9.72
CA ILE A 90 1.99 8.61 9.95
C ILE A 90 3.15 7.62 9.86
N LEU A 91 4.11 7.83 8.93
CA LEU A 91 5.23 6.91 8.74
C LEU A 91 6.08 6.68 10.01
N PRO A 92 6.45 7.69 10.82
CA PRO A 92 7.21 7.45 12.05
C PRO A 92 6.49 6.53 13.03
N ILE A 93 5.17 6.69 13.16
CA ILE A 93 4.34 5.86 14.02
C ILE A 93 4.28 4.42 13.47
N LEU A 94 4.06 4.27 12.17
CA LEU A 94 4.05 2.94 11.53
C LEU A 94 5.40 2.23 11.61
N VAL A 95 6.51 2.95 11.42
CA VAL A 95 7.87 2.40 11.55
C VAL A 95 8.13 1.94 12.98
N ALA A 96 7.69 2.71 13.99
CA ALA A 96 7.80 2.34 15.39
C ALA A 96 6.96 1.08 15.71
N ILE A 97 5.71 1.02 15.26
CA ILE A 97 4.84 -0.14 15.44
C ILE A 97 5.44 -1.36 14.74
N GLY A 98 5.85 -1.21 13.48
CA GLY A 98 6.46 -2.26 12.67
C GLY A 98 7.74 -2.82 13.31
N PHE A 99 8.56 -1.98 13.92
CA PHE A 99 9.74 -2.40 14.68
C PHE A 99 9.40 -3.40 15.80
N TYR A 100 8.41 -3.07 16.63
CA TYR A 100 7.99 -3.97 17.72
C TYR A 100 7.30 -5.23 17.22
N LEU A 101 6.46 -5.12 16.19
CA LEU A 101 5.79 -6.27 15.58
C LEU A 101 6.79 -7.24 14.93
N LEU A 102 7.79 -6.71 14.22
CA LEU A 102 8.85 -7.51 13.60
C LEU A 102 9.69 -8.23 14.64
N ALA A 103 10.06 -7.54 15.72
CA ALA A 103 10.75 -8.16 16.85
C ALA A 103 9.88 -9.23 17.53
N ALA A 104 8.59 -8.96 17.75
CA ALA A 104 7.67 -9.95 18.35
C ALA A 104 7.53 -11.20 17.47
N LEU A 105 7.39 -11.02 16.16
CA LEU A 105 7.32 -12.12 15.21
C LEU A 105 8.59 -12.96 15.21
N LEU A 106 9.76 -12.32 15.16
CA LEU A 106 11.05 -13.00 15.22
C LEU A 106 11.24 -13.71 16.57
N TYR A 107 10.73 -13.15 17.67
CA TYR A 107 10.75 -13.77 18.99
C TYR A 107 9.95 -15.08 19.01
N VAL A 108 8.75 -15.10 18.42
CA VAL A 108 7.93 -16.31 18.28
C VAL A 108 8.68 -17.40 17.53
N PHE A 109 9.35 -17.07 16.42
CA PHE A 109 10.16 -18.06 15.70
C PHE A 109 11.32 -18.58 16.54
N ILE A 110 12.03 -17.73 17.28
CA ILE A 110 13.13 -18.19 18.15
C ILE A 110 12.62 -19.14 19.25
N LEU A 111 11.46 -18.84 19.85
CA LEU A 111 10.82 -19.73 20.84
C LEU A 111 10.48 -21.10 20.24
N PHE A 112 9.98 -21.15 19.01
CA PHE A 112 9.68 -22.39 18.30
C PHE A 112 10.93 -23.28 18.16
N PHE A 113 12.10 -22.68 17.91
CA PHE A 113 13.39 -23.39 17.83
C PHE A 113 14.07 -23.63 19.19
N LYS A 114 13.36 -23.38 20.29
CA LYS A 114 13.82 -23.49 21.70
C LYS A 114 15.03 -22.61 22.02
N GLY A 115 15.11 -21.42 21.41
CA GLY A 115 16.17 -20.45 21.71
C GLY A 115 15.97 -19.80 23.09
N ARG A 116 17.08 -19.53 23.79
CA ARG A 116 17.07 -18.76 25.03
C ARG A 116 17.07 -17.27 24.70
N ALA A 117 15.91 -16.75 24.34
CA ALA A 117 15.79 -15.35 23.92
C ALA A 117 15.25 -14.44 25.01
N ARG A 118 15.92 -13.31 25.23
CA ARG A 118 15.32 -12.17 25.93
C ARG A 118 14.84 -11.16 24.88
N PHE A 119 13.60 -10.71 24.99
CA PHE A 119 12.99 -9.78 24.03
C PHE A 119 13.81 -8.49 23.86
N LYS A 120 14.41 -7.97 24.95
CA LYS A 120 15.31 -6.80 24.91
C LYS A 120 16.49 -7.00 23.96
N GLU A 121 17.13 -8.17 23.97
CA GLU A 121 18.28 -8.46 23.12
C GLU A 121 17.85 -8.51 21.65
N LEU A 122 16.66 -9.03 21.39
CA LEU A 122 16.09 -9.09 20.06
C LEU A 122 15.78 -7.71 19.50
N LEU A 123 15.19 -6.82 20.31
CA LEU A 123 14.95 -5.43 19.91
C LEU A 123 16.25 -4.74 19.50
N THR A 124 17.35 -4.96 20.23
CA THR A 124 18.67 -4.42 19.88
C THR A 124 19.17 -4.98 18.55
N ILE A 125 19.03 -6.29 18.32
CA ILE A 125 19.41 -6.92 17.04
C ILE A 125 18.58 -6.33 15.90
N VAL A 126 17.26 -6.26 16.06
CA VAL A 126 16.34 -5.72 15.05
C VAL A 126 16.70 -4.28 14.71
N ALA A 127 16.98 -3.48 15.73
CA ALA A 127 17.31 -2.08 15.56
C ALA A 127 18.58 -1.85 14.74
N TYR A 128 19.67 -2.54 15.09
CA TYR A 128 20.94 -2.36 14.39
C TYR A 128 20.99 -3.05 13.03
N ALA A 129 20.26 -4.14 12.84
CA ALA A 129 20.07 -4.72 11.52
C ALA A 129 19.33 -3.78 10.56
N GLY A 130 18.51 -2.86 11.10
CA GLY A 130 17.93 -1.74 10.35
C GLY A 130 18.96 -0.80 9.71
N ALA A 131 20.26 -0.92 10.00
CA ALA A 131 21.31 -0.26 9.24
C ALA A 131 21.22 -0.54 7.73
N ALA A 132 20.79 -1.74 7.33
CA ALA A 132 20.60 -2.10 5.93
C ALA A 132 19.45 -1.34 5.24
N ASN A 133 18.57 -0.67 6.00
CA ASN A 133 17.53 0.19 5.43
C ASN A 133 18.12 1.36 4.64
N VAL A 134 19.40 1.72 4.83
CA VAL A 134 20.10 2.71 4.00
C VAL A 134 20.03 2.38 2.51
N PHE A 135 19.92 1.10 2.14
CA PHE A 135 19.81 0.69 0.74
C PHE A 135 18.50 1.12 0.09
N TYR A 136 17.44 1.46 0.84
CA TYR A 136 16.20 2.00 0.28
C TYR A 136 16.38 3.33 -0.47
N ILE A 137 17.52 4.00 -0.30
CA ILE A 137 17.87 5.19 -1.09
C ILE A 137 18.04 4.83 -2.59
N ILE A 138 18.41 3.59 -2.91
CA ILE A 138 18.63 3.13 -4.27
C ILE A 138 17.29 2.70 -4.88
N PRO A 139 16.81 3.36 -5.96
CA PRO A 139 15.57 2.96 -6.61
C PRO A 139 15.65 1.54 -7.18
N VAL A 140 14.51 0.84 -7.19
CA VAL A 140 14.33 -0.52 -7.75
C VAL A 140 15.09 -1.64 -7.00
N TRP A 141 16.41 -1.53 -6.88
CA TRP A 141 17.27 -2.56 -6.28
C TRP A 141 17.45 -2.41 -4.78
N GLY A 142 17.19 -1.22 -4.24
CA GLY A 142 17.35 -0.92 -2.81
C GLY A 142 16.64 -1.89 -1.88
N PRO A 143 15.34 -2.20 -2.10
CA PRO A 143 14.62 -3.16 -1.26
C PRO A 143 15.24 -4.56 -1.23
N LEU A 144 15.76 -5.04 -2.35
CA LEU A 144 16.42 -6.35 -2.42
C LEU A 144 17.72 -6.35 -1.63
N LEU A 145 18.55 -5.32 -1.80
CA LEU A 145 19.81 -5.15 -1.05
C LEU A 145 19.54 -4.98 0.45
N ALA A 146 18.51 -4.22 0.82
CA ALA A 146 18.06 -4.05 2.20
C ALA A 146 17.61 -5.39 2.81
N ALA A 147 16.82 -6.19 2.09
CA ALA A 147 16.37 -7.50 2.56
C ALA A 147 17.55 -8.46 2.80
N VAL A 148 18.48 -8.55 1.85
CA VAL A 148 19.67 -9.41 1.98
C VAL A 148 20.57 -8.93 3.13
N GLY A 149 20.88 -7.63 3.19
CA GLY A 149 21.71 -7.06 4.25
C GLY A 149 21.10 -7.24 5.64
N THR A 150 19.79 -6.98 5.77
CA THR A 150 19.04 -7.20 7.01
C THR A 150 19.05 -8.68 7.39
N GLY A 151 18.89 -9.58 6.43
CA GLY A 151 18.92 -11.03 6.69
C GLY A 151 20.28 -11.52 7.19
N VAL A 152 21.38 -11.04 6.60
CA VAL A 152 22.74 -11.34 7.08
C VAL A 152 22.93 -10.82 8.51
N LEU A 153 22.51 -9.58 8.77
CA LEU A 153 22.61 -8.96 10.09
C LEU A 153 21.77 -9.68 11.15
N TYR A 154 20.54 -10.07 10.83
CA TYR A 154 19.72 -10.93 11.69
C TYR A 154 20.41 -12.25 11.96
N ALA A 155 20.84 -12.99 10.94
CA ALA A 155 21.46 -14.30 11.14
C ALA A 155 22.69 -14.21 12.07
N LEU A 156 23.56 -13.22 11.87
CA LEU A 156 24.75 -13.01 12.68
C LEU A 156 24.41 -12.60 14.13
N GLY A 157 23.48 -11.65 14.31
CA GLY A 157 23.02 -11.24 15.65
C GLY A 157 22.37 -12.39 16.42
N LEU A 158 21.52 -13.19 15.75
CA LEU A 158 20.86 -14.34 16.34
C LEU A 158 21.85 -15.44 16.75
N MET A 159 22.85 -15.75 15.90
CA MET A 159 23.90 -16.72 16.24
C MET A 159 24.71 -16.26 17.45
N ARG A 160 25.04 -14.97 17.53
CA ARG A 160 25.90 -14.43 18.58
C ARG A 160 25.20 -14.41 19.94
N PHE A 161 23.99 -13.88 20.01
CA PHE A 161 23.36 -13.56 21.30
C PHE A 161 22.44 -14.66 21.83
N PHE A 162 21.80 -15.41 20.93
CA PHE A 162 20.92 -16.51 21.34
C PHE A 162 21.61 -17.88 21.29
N GLN A 163 22.92 -17.91 21.02
CA GLN A 163 23.75 -19.11 20.91
C GLN A 163 23.13 -20.17 19.98
N LEU A 164 22.41 -19.71 18.95
CA LEU A 164 21.77 -20.58 17.97
C LEU A 164 22.83 -21.13 17.03
N LYS A 165 22.70 -22.42 16.68
CA LYS A 165 23.48 -23.01 15.58
C LYS A 165 23.18 -22.25 14.29
N ALA A 166 24.18 -22.08 13.43
CA ALA A 166 24.08 -21.27 12.21
C ALA A 166 22.86 -21.59 11.35
N TRP A 167 22.60 -22.88 11.09
CA TRP A 167 21.45 -23.29 10.28
C TRP A 167 20.10 -22.89 10.91
N LYS A 168 19.97 -22.90 12.25
CA LYS A 168 18.73 -22.48 12.93
C LYS A 168 18.49 -21.00 12.75
N ALA A 169 19.54 -20.17 12.91
CA ALA A 169 19.45 -18.74 12.71
C ALA A 169 19.07 -18.41 11.26
N VAL A 170 19.69 -19.07 10.28
CA VAL A 170 19.36 -18.90 8.86
C VAL A 170 17.92 -19.33 8.57
N VAL A 171 17.47 -20.48 9.07
CA VAL A 171 16.08 -20.94 8.87
C VAL A 171 15.07 -19.96 9.46
N ILE A 172 15.31 -19.42 10.66
CA ILE A 172 14.44 -18.42 11.27
C ILE A 172 14.33 -17.17 10.38
N VAL A 173 15.45 -16.68 9.85
CA VAL A 173 15.47 -15.51 8.96
C VAL A 173 14.77 -15.79 7.65
N VAL A 174 14.99 -16.97 7.05
CA VAL A 174 14.32 -17.38 5.80
C VAL A 174 12.81 -17.49 6.01
N LEU A 175 12.35 -18.10 7.11
CA LEU A 175 10.93 -18.19 7.46
C LEU A 175 10.30 -16.80 7.65
N LEU A 176 11.04 -15.88 8.30
CA LEU A 176 10.59 -14.50 8.44
C LEU A 176 10.38 -13.83 7.08
N PHE A 177 11.38 -13.89 6.19
CA PHE A 177 11.24 -13.29 4.86
C PHE A 177 10.18 -13.98 4.01
N ALA A 178 10.09 -15.31 4.04
CA ALA A 178 9.06 -16.05 3.34
C ALA A 178 7.66 -15.58 3.77
N LEU A 179 7.42 -15.43 5.07
CA LEU A 179 6.15 -14.91 5.58
C LEU A 179 5.89 -13.47 5.10
N LEU A 180 6.88 -12.58 5.20
CA LEU A 180 6.73 -11.19 4.75
C LEU A 180 6.45 -11.09 3.25
N PHE A 181 7.13 -11.89 2.41
CA PHE A 181 6.88 -11.93 0.97
C PHE A 181 5.50 -12.50 0.63
N THR A 182 5.03 -13.53 1.34
CA THR A 182 3.67 -14.05 1.13
C THR A 182 2.60 -13.02 1.50
N MET A 183 2.76 -12.32 2.62
CA MET A 183 1.84 -11.25 3.04
C MET A 183 1.83 -10.09 2.03
N LEU A 184 3.00 -9.72 1.52
CA LEU A 184 3.11 -8.69 0.48
C LEU A 184 2.40 -9.12 -0.82
N ALA A 185 2.62 -10.36 -1.27
CA ALA A 185 1.97 -10.90 -2.47
C ALA A 185 0.45 -10.93 -2.33
N ILE A 186 -0.07 -11.35 -1.17
CA ILE A 186 -1.51 -11.35 -0.87
C ILE A 186 -2.06 -9.91 -0.89
N SER A 187 -1.33 -8.96 -0.31
CA SER A 187 -1.75 -7.55 -0.23
C SER A 187 -1.83 -6.91 -1.62
N ILE A 188 -0.82 -7.12 -2.47
CA ILE A 188 -0.80 -6.60 -3.86
C ILE A 188 -1.97 -7.17 -4.66
N ASN A 189 -2.15 -8.50 -4.62
CA ASN A 189 -3.24 -9.16 -5.34
C ASN A 189 -4.62 -8.72 -4.81
N GLY A 190 -4.77 -8.52 -3.51
CA GLY A 190 -6.01 -8.07 -2.89
C GLY A 190 -6.43 -6.66 -3.30
N ILE A 191 -5.47 -5.72 -3.40
CA ILE A 191 -5.75 -4.35 -3.87
C ILE A 191 -6.24 -4.37 -5.32
N GLN A 192 -5.61 -5.17 -6.18
CA GLN A 192 -6.04 -5.29 -7.57
C GLN A 192 -7.46 -5.85 -7.67
N GLN A 193 -7.75 -6.95 -6.97
CA GLN A 193 -9.08 -7.57 -6.96
C GLN A 193 -10.15 -6.62 -6.42
N PHE A 194 -9.84 -5.81 -5.41
CA PHE A 194 -10.78 -4.86 -4.86
C PHE A 194 -11.23 -3.81 -5.88
N THR A 195 -10.30 -3.31 -6.70
CA THR A 195 -10.60 -2.33 -7.77
C THR A 195 -11.47 -2.96 -8.85
N GLU A 196 -11.13 -4.17 -9.30
CA GLU A 196 -11.92 -4.92 -10.29
C GLU A 196 -13.34 -5.23 -9.79
N ASN A 197 -13.47 -5.64 -8.54
CA ASN A 197 -14.77 -5.94 -7.93
C ASN A 197 -15.65 -4.70 -7.83
N LYS A 198 -15.07 -3.52 -7.51
CA LYS A 198 -15.82 -2.26 -7.52
C LYS A 198 -16.38 -1.93 -8.90
N MET A 199 -15.57 -2.08 -9.95
CA MET A 199 -16.01 -1.83 -11.33
C MET A 199 -17.14 -2.78 -11.73
N ARG A 200 -17.05 -4.07 -11.41
CA ARG A 200 -18.12 -5.06 -11.68
C ARG A 200 -19.43 -4.77 -10.95
N VAL A 201 -19.35 -4.29 -9.71
CA VAL A 201 -20.54 -3.88 -8.94
C VAL A 201 -21.19 -2.66 -9.59
N ASN A 202 -20.40 -1.67 -10.00
CA ASN A 202 -20.91 -0.49 -10.70
C ASN A 202 -21.57 -0.87 -12.03
N GLU A 203 -20.95 -1.76 -12.82
CA GLU A 203 -21.49 -2.29 -14.08
C GLU A 203 -22.85 -2.98 -13.89
N THR A 204 -22.93 -3.90 -12.92
CA THR A 204 -24.17 -4.62 -12.60
C THR A 204 -25.28 -3.65 -12.17
N LEU A 205 -24.92 -2.62 -11.40
CA LEU A 205 -25.88 -1.62 -10.98
C LEU A 205 -26.31 -0.71 -12.14
N ALA A 206 -25.38 -0.33 -13.02
CA ALA A 206 -25.69 0.48 -14.19
C ALA A 206 -26.65 -0.26 -15.12
N GLU A 207 -26.40 -1.53 -15.41
CA GLU A 207 -27.26 -2.38 -16.23
C GLU A 207 -28.65 -2.57 -15.61
N SER A 208 -28.74 -2.86 -14.31
CA SER A 208 -30.02 -3.02 -13.63
C SER A 208 -30.82 -1.72 -13.54
N THR A 209 -30.15 -0.59 -13.30
CA THR A 209 -30.77 0.74 -13.32
C THR A 209 -31.29 1.07 -14.71
N LEU A 210 -30.49 0.82 -15.75
CA LEU A 210 -30.88 1.03 -17.15
C LEU A 210 -32.14 0.23 -17.52
N LYS A 211 -32.17 -1.05 -17.15
CA LYS A 211 -33.34 -1.93 -17.35
C LYS A 211 -34.57 -1.43 -16.60
N SER A 212 -34.40 -0.91 -15.38
CA SER A 212 -35.50 -0.33 -14.61
C SER A 212 -36.07 0.92 -15.26
N ILE A 213 -35.22 1.83 -15.76
CA ILE A 213 -35.66 3.05 -16.47
C ILE A 213 -36.41 2.67 -17.75
N ALA A 214 -35.85 1.75 -18.55
CA ALA A 214 -36.50 1.28 -19.77
C ALA A 214 -37.87 0.66 -19.49
N LEU A 215 -37.99 -0.18 -18.45
CA LEU A 215 -39.27 -0.75 -18.03
C LEU A 215 -40.29 0.33 -17.65
N SER A 216 -39.86 1.38 -16.93
CA SER A 216 -40.72 2.53 -16.60
C SER A 216 -41.21 3.27 -17.85
N ILE A 217 -40.35 3.45 -18.86
CA ILE A 217 -40.72 4.08 -20.14
C ILE A 217 -41.71 3.21 -20.92
N GLU A 218 -41.48 1.89 -21.00
CA GLU A 218 -42.41 0.98 -21.68
C GLU A 218 -43.77 0.96 -20.98
N LYS A 219 -43.79 0.97 -19.64
CA LYS A 219 -45.03 1.06 -18.86
C LYS A 219 -45.76 2.36 -19.13
N PHE A 220 -45.05 3.49 -19.18
CA PHE A 220 -45.63 4.78 -19.56
C PHE A 220 -46.31 4.70 -20.93
N SER A 221 -45.63 4.14 -21.93
CA SER A 221 -46.17 3.99 -23.29
C SER A 221 -47.43 3.11 -23.33
N GLN A 222 -47.45 2.00 -22.60
CA GLN A 222 -48.64 1.14 -22.49
C GLN A 222 -49.86 1.87 -21.92
N GLU A 223 -49.64 2.75 -20.94
CA GLU A 223 -50.71 3.53 -20.30
C GLU A 223 -51.13 4.78 -21.12
N HIS A 224 -50.30 5.21 -22.07
CA HIS A 224 -50.53 6.38 -22.94
C HIS A 224 -50.74 5.98 -24.41
N ALA A 225 -51.48 4.91 -24.66
CA ALA A 225 -51.88 4.48 -26.01
C ALA A 225 -50.72 4.31 -27.01
N GLY A 226 -49.54 3.91 -26.53
CA GLY A 226 -48.35 3.66 -27.34
C GLY A 226 -47.47 4.88 -27.61
N THR A 227 -47.79 6.06 -27.06
CA THR A 227 -46.90 7.23 -27.15
C THR A 227 -45.85 7.20 -26.05
N TYR A 228 -44.58 7.34 -26.44
CA TYR A 228 -43.46 7.44 -25.50
C TYR A 228 -43.33 8.87 -24.93
N PRO A 229 -42.72 9.05 -23.74
CA PRO A 229 -42.51 10.36 -23.14
C PRO A 229 -41.54 11.20 -23.99
N LYS A 230 -41.72 12.53 -24.02
CA LYS A 230 -40.79 13.46 -24.71
C LYS A 230 -39.64 13.90 -23.82
N ASP A 231 -39.87 13.90 -22.52
CA ASP A 231 -38.93 14.37 -21.51
C ASP A 231 -39.08 13.52 -20.24
N GLU A 232 -37.99 13.40 -19.50
CA GLU A 232 -37.92 12.75 -18.20
C GLU A 232 -38.90 13.38 -17.19
N LEU A 233 -39.16 14.69 -17.30
CA LEU A 233 -40.08 15.41 -16.42
C LEU A 233 -41.51 14.85 -16.50
N GLU A 234 -41.96 14.40 -17.68
CA GLU A 234 -43.30 13.80 -17.86
C GLU A 234 -43.46 12.53 -17.03
N MET A 235 -42.40 11.73 -16.92
CA MET A 235 -42.42 10.50 -16.13
C MET A 235 -42.31 10.74 -14.62
N ARG A 236 -41.55 11.75 -14.21
CA ARG A 236 -41.32 12.09 -12.79
C ARG A 236 -42.53 12.74 -12.13
N TYR A 237 -43.29 13.54 -12.88
CA TYR A 237 -44.42 14.29 -12.35
C TYR A 237 -45.79 13.70 -12.72
N ALA A 238 -45.83 12.56 -13.42
CA ALA A 238 -47.04 11.78 -13.60
C ALA A 238 -47.62 11.30 -12.25
N GLN A 239 -48.92 10.98 -12.23
CA GLN A 239 -49.58 10.40 -11.06
C GLN A 239 -50.19 9.03 -11.39
N PRO A 240 -49.61 7.92 -10.89
CA PRO A 240 -48.39 7.84 -10.07
C PRO A 240 -47.11 8.10 -10.89
N ALA A 241 -46.03 8.53 -10.21
CA ALA A 241 -44.74 8.77 -10.88
C ALA A 241 -44.09 7.46 -11.35
N TYR A 242 -43.55 7.45 -12.57
CA TYR A 242 -42.87 6.28 -13.15
C TYR A 242 -41.37 6.26 -12.82
N LEU A 243 -40.80 7.44 -12.53
CA LEU A 243 -39.43 7.61 -12.05
C LEU A 243 -39.42 8.27 -10.69
N ASP A 244 -38.53 7.80 -9.82
CA ASP A 244 -38.33 8.29 -8.45
C ASP A 244 -37.40 9.51 -8.36
N ARG A 245 -36.54 9.70 -9.36
CA ARG A 245 -35.56 10.80 -9.43
C ARG A 245 -35.19 11.14 -10.87
N ALA A 246 -34.36 12.16 -11.05
CA ALA A 246 -33.68 12.42 -12.31
C ALA A 246 -32.52 11.45 -12.52
N TYR A 247 -32.37 10.99 -13.76
CA TYR A 247 -31.32 10.13 -14.25
C TYR A 247 -30.55 10.82 -15.39
N ASN A 248 -31.17 11.71 -16.16
CA ASN A 248 -30.51 12.33 -17.30
C ASN A 248 -29.38 13.26 -16.86
N ASN A 249 -28.17 13.02 -17.37
CA ASN A 249 -26.91 13.68 -17.00
C ASN A 249 -26.49 13.52 -15.52
N GLU A 250 -27.09 12.59 -14.80
CA GLU A 250 -26.73 12.29 -13.41
C GLU A 250 -25.65 11.21 -13.33
N ASN A 251 -24.75 11.36 -12.36
CA ASN A 251 -23.75 10.34 -12.03
C ASN A 251 -24.30 9.41 -10.95
N ILE A 252 -24.56 8.16 -11.32
CA ILE A 252 -25.05 7.13 -10.42
C ILE A 252 -23.97 6.07 -10.32
N GLN A 253 -23.26 6.08 -9.19
CA GLN A 253 -22.21 5.11 -8.85
C GLN A 253 -21.12 4.96 -9.93
N GLY A 254 -20.70 6.09 -10.52
CA GLY A 254 -19.60 6.11 -11.49
C GLY A 254 -20.03 5.91 -12.94
N TYR A 255 -21.34 5.88 -13.21
CA TYR A 255 -21.93 5.85 -14.54
C TYR A 255 -22.80 7.09 -14.79
N ALA A 256 -22.65 7.67 -15.98
CA ALA A 256 -23.52 8.74 -16.47
C ALA A 256 -24.62 8.15 -17.35
N PHE A 257 -25.85 8.64 -17.18
CA PHE A 257 -27.00 8.23 -17.98
C PHE A 257 -27.43 9.38 -18.89
N ALA A 258 -27.63 9.12 -20.17
CA ALA A 258 -28.15 10.06 -21.15
C ALA A 258 -29.43 9.48 -21.75
N LEU A 259 -30.55 10.18 -21.54
CA LEU A 259 -31.87 9.77 -22.00
C LEU A 259 -32.23 10.59 -23.25
N ASN A 260 -32.31 9.93 -24.40
CA ASN A 260 -32.85 10.50 -25.64
C ASN A 260 -34.28 9.99 -25.83
N LEU A 261 -35.26 10.82 -25.49
CA LEU A 261 -36.68 10.47 -25.50
C LEU A 261 -37.40 11.16 -26.67
N SER A 262 -38.37 10.48 -27.28
CA SER A 262 -39.20 10.99 -28.38
C SER A 262 -40.55 10.29 -28.40
N ASP A 263 -41.58 10.88 -29.03
CA ASP A 263 -42.92 10.26 -29.11
C ASP A 263 -42.91 8.88 -29.78
N SER A 264 -41.96 8.64 -30.69
CA SER A 264 -41.83 7.41 -31.47
C SER A 264 -40.96 6.34 -30.82
N GLY A 265 -40.27 6.65 -29.73
CA GLY A 265 -39.33 5.73 -29.09
C GLY A 265 -38.32 6.42 -28.20
N TYR A 266 -37.42 5.63 -27.63
CA TYR A 266 -36.39 6.09 -26.72
C TYR A 266 -35.07 5.38 -26.99
N GLU A 267 -34.00 6.04 -26.60
CA GLU A 267 -32.67 5.49 -26.49
C GLU A 267 -32.04 5.99 -25.19
N ILE A 268 -31.61 5.06 -24.34
CA ILE A 268 -30.85 5.40 -23.14
C ILE A 268 -29.44 4.88 -23.32
N LEU A 269 -28.47 5.79 -23.19
CA LEU A 269 -27.05 5.46 -23.19
C LEU A 269 -26.53 5.61 -21.76
N THR A 270 -25.84 4.60 -21.25
CA THR A 270 -25.10 4.70 -19.99
C THR A 270 -23.65 4.33 -20.20
N ALA A 271 -22.75 5.17 -19.69
CA ALA A 271 -21.32 5.04 -19.88
C ALA A 271 -20.57 5.37 -18.57
N PRO A 272 -19.41 4.75 -18.33
CA PRO A 272 -18.61 5.06 -17.16
C PRO A 272 -18.12 6.50 -17.23
N MET A 273 -18.14 7.21 -16.10
CA MET A 273 -17.58 8.56 -15.95
C MET A 273 -16.11 8.60 -16.35
N GLU A 274 -15.35 7.55 -16.02
CA GLU A 274 -13.96 7.38 -16.43
C GLU A 274 -13.70 5.91 -16.78
N CYS A 275 -13.51 5.67 -18.08
CA CYS A 275 -13.26 4.35 -18.64
C CYS A 275 -12.00 3.72 -18.04
N GLY A 276 -12.12 2.51 -17.49
CA GLY A 276 -11.05 1.80 -16.79
C GLY A 276 -10.83 2.20 -15.33
N VAL A 277 -11.63 3.14 -14.81
CA VAL A 277 -11.62 3.53 -13.39
C VAL A 277 -12.97 3.24 -12.74
N THR A 278 -14.07 3.70 -13.35
CA THR A 278 -15.42 3.47 -12.83
C THR A 278 -16.15 2.30 -13.49
N GLY A 279 -15.70 1.87 -14.67
CA GLY A 279 -16.20 0.71 -15.41
C GLY A 279 -15.56 0.57 -16.80
N PHE A 280 -15.85 -0.53 -17.50
CA PHE A 280 -15.31 -0.85 -18.83
C PHE A 280 -16.35 -0.89 -19.94
N GLU A 281 -17.63 -0.93 -19.60
CA GLU A 281 -18.69 -1.21 -20.55
C GLU A 281 -19.63 -0.02 -20.72
N VAL A 282 -20.13 0.15 -21.93
CA VAL A 282 -21.18 1.09 -22.28
C VAL A 282 -22.41 0.27 -22.61
N TYR A 283 -23.53 0.62 -22.00
CA TYR A 283 -24.81 -0.03 -22.27
C TYR A 283 -25.73 0.95 -22.99
N ARG A 284 -26.43 0.45 -24.00
CA ARG A 284 -27.42 1.20 -24.76
C ARG A 284 -28.69 0.37 -24.80
N ILE A 285 -29.81 0.94 -24.39
CA ILE A 285 -31.11 0.29 -24.54
C ILE A 285 -32.01 1.14 -25.43
N LYS A 286 -32.61 0.50 -26.43
CA LYS A 286 -33.54 1.13 -27.37
C LYS A 286 -34.96 0.63 -27.12
N THR A 287 -35.92 1.32 -27.73
CA THR A 287 -37.33 0.91 -27.78
C THR A 287 -37.51 -0.59 -28.00
N GLY A 288 -38.38 -1.20 -27.19
CA GLY A 288 -38.59 -2.65 -27.16
C GLY A 288 -37.65 -3.39 -26.21
N GLY A 289 -36.85 -2.67 -25.41
CA GLY A 289 -35.98 -3.25 -24.38
C GLY A 289 -34.72 -3.95 -24.93
N LEU A 290 -34.31 -3.62 -26.15
CA LEU A 290 -33.13 -4.21 -26.79
C LEU A 290 -31.86 -3.61 -26.17
N LEU A 291 -31.15 -4.42 -25.37
CA LEU A 291 -29.89 -4.05 -24.74
C LEU A 291 -28.72 -4.35 -25.68
N GLU A 292 -27.97 -3.31 -26.03
CA GLU A 292 -26.68 -3.37 -26.72
C GLU A 292 -25.57 -3.07 -25.72
N GLN A 293 -24.52 -3.89 -25.73
CA GLN A 293 -23.34 -3.76 -24.88
C GLN A 293 -22.12 -3.50 -25.76
N GLY A 294 -21.28 -2.55 -25.36
CA GLY A 294 -20.02 -2.26 -26.05
C GLY A 294 -18.93 -1.88 -25.06
N ASN A 295 -17.67 -2.00 -25.46
CA ASN A 295 -16.55 -1.54 -24.63
C ASN A 295 -16.48 -0.01 -24.65
N CYS A 296 -16.19 0.61 -23.51
CA CYS A 296 -15.83 2.02 -23.49
C CYS A 296 -14.50 2.19 -24.24
N THR A 297 -14.53 2.93 -25.34
CA THR A 297 -13.30 3.48 -25.92
C THR A 297 -13.05 4.82 -25.22
N SER A 298 -11.82 5.10 -24.81
CA SER A 298 -11.37 6.30 -24.07
C SER A 298 -11.55 7.64 -24.81
N VAL A 299 -12.43 7.68 -25.82
CA VAL A 299 -12.83 8.90 -26.50
C VAL A 299 -13.68 9.71 -25.54
N LYS A 300 -13.05 10.70 -24.89
CA LYS A 300 -13.75 11.75 -24.14
C LYS A 300 -14.91 12.27 -25.01
N PRO A 301 -16.16 12.27 -24.52
CA PRO A 301 -17.21 13.00 -25.20
C PRO A 301 -16.76 14.48 -25.28
N LYS A 302 -16.79 15.02 -26.50
CA LYS A 302 -16.54 16.45 -26.75
C LYS A 302 -17.66 17.29 -26.17
#